data_AF-A0A7W0S547-F1
#
_entry.id   AF-A0A7W0S547-F1
#
_cell.length_a   1.000
_cell.length_b   1.000
_cell.length_c   1.000
_cell.angle_alpha   90.00
_cell.angle_beta   90.00
_cell.angle_gamma   90.00
#
_symmetry.space_group_name_H-M   'P 1'
#
loop_
_entity.id
_entity.type
_entity.pdbx_description
1 polymer ?
#
loop_
_entity_poly.entity_id
_entity_poly.type
_entity_poly.pdbx_seq_one_letter_code
_entity_poly.pdbx_strand_id
1 'polypeptide(L)'
;ELPVEAYDLGPGHVFVALPSPAEVSALTPDLAALGRHTIGVNCFARDGERWRTRTFVPSPGVAEDPATGSAAGPLAVHLARHGVIPFGEEIEIDQGAEIGRPSRLYARAEGSRERLERVEVGGSAVIVARGEFRV
;
A
#
# COMPACT_ATOMS: atom_id res chain seq x y z
N GLU A 1 -12.49 -5.40 13.26
CA GLU A 1 -11.85 -5.85 12.00
C GLU A 1 -12.29 -4.96 10.86
N LEU A 2 -11.38 -4.61 9.97
CA LEU A 2 -11.70 -3.91 8.73
C LEU A 2 -12.12 -4.93 7.65
N PRO A 3 -13.11 -4.60 6.80
CA PRO A 3 -13.51 -5.51 5.74
C PRO A 3 -12.43 -5.64 4.67
N VAL A 4 -12.32 -6.84 4.08
CA VAL A 4 -11.46 -7.05 2.90
C VAL A 4 -12.17 -6.46 1.69
N GLU A 5 -11.65 -5.36 1.17
CA GLU A 5 -12.24 -4.61 0.05
C GLU A 5 -11.24 -4.44 -1.09
N ALA A 6 -11.75 -4.48 -2.32
CA ALA A 6 -11.00 -4.23 -3.53
C ALA A 6 -11.18 -2.79 -4.04
N TYR A 7 -10.11 -2.21 -4.55
CA TYR A 7 -10.03 -0.87 -5.12
C TYR A 7 -9.44 -0.96 -6.53
N ASP A 8 -10.06 -0.29 -7.48
CA ASP A 8 -9.61 -0.23 -8.87
C ASP A 8 -9.16 1.20 -9.21
N LEU A 9 -7.89 1.35 -9.55
CA LEU A 9 -7.28 2.59 -10.04
C LEU A 9 -6.60 2.40 -11.40
N GLY A 10 -6.98 1.35 -12.14
CA GLY A 10 -6.20 0.76 -13.22
C GLY A 10 -5.62 -0.58 -12.77
N PRO A 11 -4.60 -0.61 -11.90
CA PRO A 11 -4.27 -1.81 -11.14
C PRO A 11 -5.29 -2.02 -10.01
N GLY A 12 -5.70 -3.27 -9.81
CA GLY A 12 -6.54 -3.67 -8.68
C GLY A 12 -5.73 -3.88 -7.41
N HIS A 13 -6.26 -3.42 -6.28
CA HIS A 13 -5.67 -3.59 -4.94
C HIS A 13 -6.71 -4.10 -3.94
N VAL A 14 -6.39 -5.16 -3.21
CA VAL A 14 -7.19 -5.62 -2.06
C VAL A 14 -6.45 -5.32 -0.76
N PHE A 15 -7.19 -4.91 0.27
CA PHE A 15 -6.64 -4.59 1.59
C PHE A 15 -6.99 -5.64 2.62
N VAL A 16 -5.98 -6.14 3.34
CA VAL A 16 -6.11 -7.13 4.40
C VAL A 16 -5.48 -6.56 5.67
N ALA A 17 -6.32 -6.17 6.63
CA ALA A 17 -5.86 -5.69 7.92
C ALA A 17 -5.43 -6.86 8.82
N LEU A 18 -4.26 -6.74 9.43
CA LEU A 18 -3.75 -7.68 10.43
C LEU A 18 -3.70 -7.01 11.82
N PRO A 19 -3.74 -7.80 12.91
CA PRO A 19 -3.77 -7.26 14.27
C PRO A 19 -2.49 -6.51 14.67
N SER A 20 -1.34 -6.84 14.08
CA SER A 20 -0.06 -6.24 14.47
C SER A 20 0.95 -6.12 13.32
N PRO A 21 1.90 -5.16 13.41
CA PRO A 21 3.02 -5.07 12.47
C PRO A 21 3.87 -6.35 12.43
N ALA A 22 4.00 -7.03 13.57
CA ALA A 22 4.73 -8.29 13.67
C ALA A 22 4.08 -9.40 12.81
N GLU A 23 2.75 -9.47 12.78
CA GLU A 23 2.03 -10.42 11.92
C GLU A 23 2.18 -10.08 10.43
N VAL A 24 2.17 -8.79 10.06
CA VAL A 24 2.49 -8.35 8.69
C VAL A 24 3.89 -8.82 8.30
N SER A 25 4.89 -8.57 9.15
CA SER A 25 6.27 -8.98 8.89
C SER A 25 6.44 -10.50 8.82
N ALA A 26 5.67 -11.27 9.60
CA ALA A 26 5.75 -12.72 9.64
C ALA A 26 5.07 -13.43 8.44
N LEU A 27 4.36 -12.71 7.57
CA LEU A 27 3.65 -13.32 6.45
C LEU A 27 4.57 -14.11 5.52
N THR A 28 4.17 -15.35 5.23
CA THR A 28 4.76 -16.25 4.24
C THR A 28 3.68 -16.68 3.24
N PRO A 29 3.22 -15.77 2.35
CA PRO A 29 2.10 -16.08 1.47
C PRO A 29 2.47 -17.13 0.42
N ASP A 30 1.48 -17.94 0.04
CA ASP A 30 1.59 -18.80 -1.14
C ASP A 30 1.50 -17.93 -2.40
N LEU A 31 2.67 -17.53 -2.90
CA LEU A 31 2.79 -16.68 -4.09
C LEU A 31 2.24 -17.36 -5.36
N ALA A 32 2.26 -18.69 -5.43
CA ALA A 32 1.70 -19.42 -6.57
C ALA A 32 0.17 -19.37 -6.56
N ALA A 33 -0.44 -19.43 -5.37
CA ALA A 33 -1.87 -19.21 -5.22
C ALA A 33 -2.26 -17.76 -5.52
N LEU A 34 -1.52 -16.78 -4.99
CA LEU A 34 -1.77 -15.35 -5.25
C LEU A 34 -1.60 -15.01 -6.74
N GLY A 35 -0.62 -15.59 -7.41
CA GLY A 35 -0.35 -15.40 -8.84
C GLY A 35 -1.47 -15.87 -9.78
N ARG A 36 -2.48 -16.60 -9.27
CA ARG A 36 -3.69 -16.95 -10.03
C ARG A 36 -4.68 -15.79 -10.13
N HIS A 37 -4.48 -14.73 -9.34
CA HIS A 37 -5.26 -13.52 -9.36
C HIS A 37 -4.47 -12.40 -10.04
N THR A 38 -5.17 -11.38 -10.55
CA THR A 38 -4.57 -10.20 -11.20
C THR A 38 -4.58 -8.98 -10.27
N ILE A 39 -4.80 -9.18 -8.97
CA ILE A 39 -4.98 -8.13 -7.97
C ILE A 39 -3.78 -8.09 -7.02
N GLY A 40 -3.28 -6.91 -6.68
CA GLY A 40 -2.28 -6.74 -5.65
C GLY A 40 -2.88 -6.92 -4.26
N VAL A 41 -2.25 -7.75 -3.41
CA VAL A 41 -2.68 -7.99 -2.03
C VAL A 41 -1.83 -7.15 -1.09
N ASN A 42 -2.47 -6.20 -0.41
CA ASN A 42 -1.82 -5.25 0.49
C ASN A 42 -2.20 -5.62 1.92
N CYS A 43 -1.28 -6.27 2.62
CA CYS A 43 -1.46 -6.64 4.02
C CYS A 43 -0.89 -5.53 4.91
N PHE A 44 -1.66 -5.06 5.88
CA PHE A 44 -1.26 -3.88 6.67
C PHE A 44 -1.68 -3.97 8.14
N ALA A 45 -0.97 -3.22 8.98
CA ALA A 45 -1.30 -3.04 10.39
C ALA A 45 -0.81 -1.68 10.89
N ARG A 46 -1.42 -1.20 11.98
CA ARG A 46 -1.01 0.05 12.63
C ARG A 46 0.28 -0.17 13.43
N ASP A 47 1.27 0.70 13.24
CA ASP A 47 2.59 0.69 13.90
C ASP A 47 2.80 2.05 14.59
N GLY A 48 2.23 2.22 15.78
CA GLY A 48 2.15 3.51 16.47
C GLY A 48 1.26 4.52 15.72
N GLU A 49 1.88 5.62 15.27
CA GLU A 49 1.23 6.65 14.44
C GLU A 49 1.32 6.34 12.92
N ARG A 50 2.05 5.28 12.54
CA ARG A 50 2.26 4.89 11.15
C ARG A 50 1.50 3.62 10.79
N TRP A 51 1.61 3.25 9.53
CA TRP A 51 1.09 2.01 8.99
C TRP A 51 2.22 1.20 8.38
N ARG A 52 2.34 -0.07 8.79
CA ARG A 52 3.24 -1.03 8.14
C ARG A 52 2.47 -1.77 7.06
N THR A 53 3.06 -1.91 5.88
CA THR A 53 2.43 -2.65 4.77
C THR A 53 3.42 -3.59 4.10
N ARG A 54 2.89 -4.70 3.57
CA ARG A 54 3.56 -5.54 2.58
C ARG A 54 2.61 -5.77 1.43
N THR A 55 3.12 -5.64 0.21
CA THR A 55 2.31 -5.75 -0.99
C THR A 55 2.82 -6.85 -1.90
N PHE A 56 2.00 -7.87 -2.09
CA PHE A 56 2.27 -9.01 -2.96
C PHE A 56 1.54 -8.80 -4.27
N VAL A 57 2.29 -8.71 -5.37
CA VAL A 57 1.73 -8.45 -6.70
C VAL A 57 1.97 -9.64 -7.62
N PRO A 58 1.00 -9.98 -8.49
CA PRO A 58 1.15 -11.06 -9.47
C PRO A 58 1.90 -10.55 -10.72
N SER A 59 3.13 -10.07 -10.55
CA SER A 59 3.94 -9.52 -11.65
C SER A 59 5.17 -10.40 -11.91
N PRO A 60 5.51 -10.71 -13.19
CA PRO A 60 6.69 -11.50 -13.51
C PRO A 60 7.96 -10.94 -12.88
N GLY A 61 8.60 -11.73 -12.01
CA GLY A 61 9.86 -11.35 -11.34
C GLY A 61 9.71 -10.44 -10.12
N VAL A 62 8.49 -10.05 -9.73
CA VAL A 62 8.23 -9.26 -8.51
C VAL A 62 7.29 -10.03 -7.60
N ALA A 63 7.86 -10.73 -6.61
CA ALA A 63 7.09 -11.43 -5.58
C ALA A 63 6.45 -10.46 -4.57
N GLU A 64 7.19 -9.41 -4.22
CA GLU A 64 6.80 -8.38 -3.26
C GLU A 64 7.33 -7.04 -3.75
N ASP A 65 6.46 -6.03 -3.74
CA ASP A 65 6.79 -4.68 -4.18
C ASP A 65 7.33 -3.84 -3.00
N PRO A 66 8.50 -3.18 -3.13
CA PRO A 66 9.07 -2.37 -2.06
C PRO A 66 8.32 -1.07 -1.75
N ALA A 67 7.56 -0.52 -2.70
CA ALA A 67 6.91 0.78 -2.56
C ALA A 67 5.71 0.92 -3.51
N THR A 68 4.53 0.50 -3.07
CA THR A 68 3.34 0.48 -3.92
C THR A 68 2.58 1.80 -3.84
N GLY A 69 3.05 2.81 -4.58
CA GLY A 69 2.42 4.14 -4.59
C GLY A 69 0.94 4.12 -5.00
N SER A 70 0.55 3.25 -5.93
CA SER A 70 -0.85 3.09 -6.34
C SER A 70 -1.77 2.54 -5.25
N ALA A 71 -1.22 1.87 -4.23
CA ALA A 71 -1.97 1.36 -3.07
C ALA A 71 -2.02 2.34 -1.90
N ALA A 72 -1.07 3.28 -1.80
CA ALA A 72 -1.01 4.24 -0.69
C ALA A 72 -2.27 5.11 -0.58
N GLY A 73 -2.75 5.64 -1.71
CA GLY A 73 -3.99 6.42 -1.77
C GLY A 73 -5.23 5.62 -1.34
N PRO A 74 -5.50 4.46 -1.95
CA PRO A 74 -6.56 3.55 -1.51
C PRO A 74 -6.50 3.15 -0.04
N LEU A 75 -5.31 2.97 0.55
CA LEU A 75 -5.19 2.69 1.97
C LEU A 75 -5.73 3.87 2.81
N ALA A 76 -5.35 5.11 2.50
CA ALA A 76 -5.87 6.29 3.18
C ALA A 76 -7.41 6.39 3.04
N VAL A 77 -7.93 6.12 1.84
CA VAL A 77 -9.38 6.05 1.60
C VAL A 77 -10.05 4.94 2.43
N HIS A 78 -9.45 3.75 2.50
CA HIS A 78 -9.98 2.62 3.25
C HIS A 78 -10.07 2.93 4.74
N LEU A 79 -8.99 3.47 5.31
CA LEU A 79 -8.95 3.88 6.72
C LEU A 79 -9.98 4.97 7.02
N ALA A 80 -10.10 5.98 6.15
CA ALA A 80 -11.05 7.08 6.34
C ALA A 80 -12.52 6.63 6.21
N ARG A 81 -12.86 5.84 5.19
CA ARG A 81 -14.23 5.34 4.96
C ARG A 81 -14.74 4.43 6.07
N HIS A 82 -13.83 3.77 6.78
CA HIS A 82 -14.14 2.88 7.91
C HIS A 82 -13.93 3.55 9.27
N GLY A 83 -13.70 4.87 9.31
CA GLY A 83 -13.65 5.66 10.54
C GLY A 83 -12.42 5.41 11.41
N VAL A 84 -11.34 4.87 10.84
CA VAL A 84 -10.07 4.63 11.56
C VAL A 84 -9.26 5.92 11.67
N ILE A 85 -9.36 6.76 10.66
CA ILE A 85 -8.83 8.12 10.60
C ILE A 85 -9.94 9.05 10.05
N PRO A 86 -9.92 10.35 10.33
CA PRO A 86 -10.79 11.29 9.64
C PRO A 86 -10.32 11.51 8.19
N PHE A 87 -11.24 11.91 7.31
CA PHE A 87 -10.87 12.45 6.01
C PHE A 87 -10.01 13.71 6.18
N GLY A 88 -9.00 13.88 5.32
CA GLY A 88 -8.02 14.95 5.37
C GLY A 88 -6.81 14.67 6.27
N GLU A 89 -6.82 13.59 7.07
CA GLU A 89 -5.63 13.16 7.81
C GLU A 89 -4.60 12.54 6.85
N GLU A 90 -3.36 12.99 6.96
CA GLU A 90 -2.23 12.39 6.26
C GLU A 90 -1.71 11.19 7.05
N ILE A 91 -1.50 10.07 6.36
CA ILE A 91 -0.89 8.87 6.94
C ILE A 91 0.53 8.68 6.43
N GLU A 92 1.38 8.17 7.32
CA GLU A 92 2.70 7.65 6.98
C GLU A 92 2.65 6.12 6.84
N ILE A 93 3.24 5.62 5.76
CA ILE A 93 3.23 4.21 5.40
C ILE A 93 4.68 3.72 5.24
N ASP A 94 5.09 2.76 6.06
CA ASP A 94 6.37 2.06 5.95
C ASP A 94 6.16 0.73 5.19
N GLN A 95 6.95 0.52 4.13
CA GLN A 95 6.87 -0.67 3.26
C GLN A 95 8.26 -1.18 2.86
N GLY A 96 8.37 -2.48 2.54
CA GLY A 96 9.54 -3.06 1.86
C GLY A 96 10.73 -3.37 2.77
N ALA A 97 10.59 -3.22 4.09
CA ALA A 97 11.66 -3.53 5.05
C ALA A 97 12.03 -5.02 5.03
N GLU A 98 11.05 -5.90 4.88
CA GLU A 98 11.19 -7.36 4.89
C GLU A 98 11.98 -7.89 3.69
N ILE A 99 12.07 -7.11 2.61
CA ILE A 99 12.86 -7.41 1.40
C ILE A 99 14.10 -6.52 1.26
N GLY A 100 14.50 -5.82 2.33
CA GLY A 100 15.71 -4.98 2.36
C GLY A 100 15.62 -3.70 1.53
N ARG A 101 14.42 -3.24 1.21
CA ARG A 101 14.16 -2.04 0.37
C ARG A 101 13.17 -1.09 1.08
N PRO A 102 13.54 -0.57 2.27
CA PRO A 102 12.64 0.24 3.07
C PRO A 102 12.25 1.53 2.33
N SER A 103 10.95 1.76 2.25
CA SER A 103 10.36 2.92 1.60
C SER A 103 9.31 3.55 2.52
N ARG A 104 9.23 4.87 2.49
CA ARG A 104 8.19 5.64 3.18
C ARG A 104 7.32 6.36 2.17
N LEU A 105 6.02 6.11 2.26
CA LEU A 105 4.98 6.74 1.46
C LEU A 105 4.10 7.58 2.36
N TYR A 106 3.53 8.63 1.79
CA TYR A 106 2.55 9.51 2.43
C TYR A 106 1.27 9.46 1.61
N ALA A 107 0.13 9.42 2.28
CA ALA A 107 -1.15 9.46 1.59
C ALA A 107 -2.19 10.26 2.37
N ARG A 108 -3.10 10.91 1.65
CA ARG A 108 -4.20 11.67 2.21
C ARG A 108 -5.43 11.54 1.34
N ALA A 109 -6.58 11.32 1.96
CA ALA A 109 -7.87 11.28 1.26
C ALA A 109 -8.76 12.41 1.78
N GLU A 110 -9.09 13.37 0.92
CA GLU A 110 -9.97 14.50 1.22
C GLU A 110 -11.41 14.22 0.75
N GLY A 111 -12.38 14.79 1.46
CA GLY A 111 -13.81 14.67 1.16
C GLY A 111 -14.58 13.99 2.29
N SER A 112 -15.52 13.13 1.91
CA SER A 112 -16.37 12.37 2.82
C SER A 112 -16.57 10.94 2.36
N ARG A 113 -17.30 10.15 3.15
CA ARG A 113 -17.64 8.76 2.82
C ARG A 113 -18.50 8.65 1.55
N GLU A 114 -19.32 9.66 1.28
CA GLU A 114 -20.23 9.74 0.14
C GLU A 114 -19.54 10.30 -1.10
N ARG A 115 -18.54 11.18 -0.92
CA ARG A 115 -17.87 11.87 -2.02
C ARG A 115 -16.40 12.11 -1.70
N LEU A 116 -15.53 11.36 -2.36
CA LEU A 116 -14.10 11.65 -2.41
C LEU A 116 -13.85 12.87 -3.30
N GLU A 117 -13.04 13.80 -2.81
CA GLU A 117 -12.69 15.04 -3.53
C GLU A 117 -11.29 14.99 -4.10
N ARG A 118 -10.34 14.47 -3.31
CA ARG A 118 -8.94 14.37 -3.68
C ARG A 118 -8.27 13.21 -2.98
N VAL A 119 -7.36 12.55 -3.66
CA VAL A 119 -6.43 11.58 -3.07
C VAL A 119 -5.03 12.01 -3.45
N GLU A 120 -4.20 12.30 -2.45
CA GLU A 120 -2.82 12.70 -2.61
C GLU A 120 -1.90 11.57 -2.16
N VAL A 121 -0.85 11.31 -2.94
CA VAL A 121 0.20 10.35 -2.62
C VAL A 121 1.55 11.03 -2.81
N GLY A 122 2.43 10.87 -1.84
CA GLY A 122 3.75 11.49 -1.83
C GLY A 122 4.83 10.56 -1.31
N GLY A 123 6.08 10.94 -1.54
CA GLY A 123 7.26 10.22 -1.10
C GLY A 123 8.53 10.94 -1.51
N SER A 124 9.64 10.59 -0.89
CA SER A 124 10.96 11.12 -1.26
C SER A 124 11.56 10.34 -2.43
N ALA A 125 12.26 11.04 -3.32
CA ALA A 125 13.02 10.42 -4.41
C ALA A 125 14.47 10.89 -4.38
N VAL A 126 15.39 9.97 -4.69
CA VAL A 126 16.83 10.26 -4.82
C VAL A 126 17.31 9.69 -6.15
N ILE A 127 18.12 10.47 -6.86
CA ILE A 127 18.70 10.02 -8.13
C ILE A 127 19.84 9.05 -7.82
N VAL A 128 19.65 7.76 -8.12
CA VAL A 128 20.63 6.70 -7.89
C VAL A 128 21.56 6.44 -9.08
N ALA A 129 21.11 6.81 -10.29
CA ALA A 129 21.87 6.68 -11.53
C ALA A 129 21.42 7.72 -12.56
N ARG A 130 22.32 8.09 -13.45
CA ARG A 130 22.03 8.95 -14.62
C ARG A 130 22.72 8.36 -15.85
N GLY A 131 22.09 8.49 -17.01
CA GLY A 131 22.61 8.00 -18.28
C GLY A 131 21.78 8.51 -19.45
N GLU A 132 22.12 8.07 -20.66
CA GLU A 132 21.47 8.46 -21.90
C GLU A 132 21.12 7.21 -22.73
N PHE A 133 19.97 7.24 -23.40
CA PHE A 133 19.57 6.20 -24.35
C PHE A 133 19.82 6.67 -25.78
N ARG A 134 20.36 5.79 -26.64
CA ARG A 134 20.35 6.01 -28.09
C ARG A 134 19.03 5.50 -28.62
N VAL A 135 18.28 6.39 -29.25
CA VAL A 135 17.01 6.12 -29.93
C VAL A 135 17.21 6.07 -31.43
#